data_AF-A0A8F9XHR3-F1
#
_entry.id   AF-A0A8F9XHR3-F1
#
_cell.length_a   1.000
_cell.length_b   1.000
_cell.length_c   1.000
_cell.angle_alpha   90.00
_cell.angle_beta   90.00
_cell.angle_gamma   90.00
#
_symmetry.space_group_name_H-M   'P 1'
#
loop_
_entity.id
_entity.type
_entity.pdbx_description
1 polymer ?
#
loop_
_entity_poly.entity_id
_entity_poly.type
_entity_poly.pdbx_seq_one_letter_code
_entity_poly.pdbx_strand_id
1 'polypeptide(L)'
;MPKFHLPVLLLVLCGFLSGCATGRFTVADSNTDYPAKPDQALVVIMRPSTFGAAISSSVFDATGDQNKLIAVLGPKEKVAYYCPPGDRLFMVISENADFMEARLDAGKIYYAIVTPRTGMWKARFSLHPFKVNHAEKEFRLDSANLRQWLAACHFVKPDAKSLDYGQTHASDIQARRADYSDKWARMLEQDKQWRRLLPEDGVTSPVR
;
A
#
# COMPACT_ATOMS: atom_id res chain seq x y z
N MET A 1 44.59 43.07 31.77
CA MET A 1 44.03 41.79 32.24
C MET A 1 42.63 41.64 31.64
N PRO A 2 42.23 40.44 31.18
CA PRO A 2 42.06 40.20 29.74
C PRO A 2 40.63 40.29 29.21
N LYS A 3 40.55 40.65 27.92
CA LYS A 3 39.41 40.57 27.01
C LYS A 3 39.14 39.09 26.70
N PHE A 4 37.92 38.61 26.95
CA PHE A 4 37.48 37.32 26.45
C PHE A 4 36.75 37.51 25.12
N HIS A 5 37.45 37.18 24.04
CA HIS A 5 36.85 36.84 22.76
C HIS A 5 36.19 35.46 22.92
N LEU A 6 34.88 35.35 22.68
CA LEU A 6 34.21 34.06 22.50
C LEU A 6 33.85 33.92 21.01
N PRO A 7 34.25 32.81 20.35
CA PRO A 7 34.27 32.70 18.91
C PRO A 7 32.89 32.44 18.32
N VAL A 8 32.72 32.98 17.12
CA VAL A 8 31.81 32.50 16.09
C VAL A 8 31.99 30.99 15.95
N LEU A 9 31.00 30.20 16.39
CA LEU A 9 30.85 28.80 15.99
C LEU A 9 29.42 28.58 15.49
N LEU A 10 29.34 28.70 14.17
CA LEU A 10 28.42 28.06 13.24
C LEU A 10 27.72 26.81 13.82
N LEU A 11 26.40 26.87 13.94
CA LEU A 11 25.57 25.71 13.61
C LEU A 11 24.28 26.21 12.99
N VAL A 12 24.38 26.55 11.71
CA VAL A 12 23.26 26.58 10.78
C VAL A 12 22.70 25.17 10.74
N LEU A 13 21.86 24.86 11.72
CA LEU A 13 20.94 23.74 11.67
C LEU A 13 19.80 24.16 10.73
N CYS A 14 20.13 24.31 9.44
CA CYS A 14 19.17 24.14 8.37
C CYS A 14 18.75 22.68 8.44
N GLY A 15 17.83 22.39 9.37
CA GLY A 15 17.06 21.18 9.33
C GLY A 15 16.49 21.10 7.93
N PHE A 16 16.94 20.09 7.19
CA PHE A 16 16.24 19.56 6.04
C PHE A 16 14.88 19.08 6.55
N LEU A 17 13.98 20.04 6.76
CA LEU A 17 12.56 19.84 6.67
C LEU A 17 12.31 19.58 5.18
N SER A 18 12.70 18.39 4.71
CA SER A 18 12.01 17.75 3.60
C SER A 18 10.60 17.49 4.11
N GLY A 19 9.80 18.56 4.15
CA GLY A 19 8.37 18.48 4.36
C GLY A 19 7.85 17.52 3.32
N CYS A 20 7.26 16.43 3.78
CA CYS A 20 6.45 15.56 2.94
C CYS A 20 5.52 16.47 2.14
N ALA A 21 5.75 16.55 0.83
CA ALA A 21 4.87 17.27 -0.06
C ALA A 21 3.46 16.73 0.16
N THR A 22 2.62 17.53 0.82
CA THR A 22 1.20 17.31 1.05
C THR A 22 0.44 17.60 -0.25
N GLY A 23 0.89 17.00 -1.35
CA GLY A 23 0.16 16.95 -2.60
C GLY A 23 -0.71 15.70 -2.61
N ARG A 24 -1.95 15.81 -3.09
CA ARG A 24 -2.67 14.62 -3.54
C ARG A 24 -1.84 13.97 -4.64
N PHE A 25 -1.46 12.71 -4.45
CA PHE A 25 -0.69 11.90 -5.39
C PHE A 25 -1.62 11.04 -6.28
N THR A 26 -2.90 11.33 -6.26
CA THR A 26 -3.93 10.59 -6.95
C THR A 26 -4.96 11.57 -7.47
N VAL A 27 -5.58 11.20 -8.59
CA VAL A 27 -6.77 11.87 -9.11
C VAL A 27 -7.94 10.91 -9.07
N ALA A 28 -9.13 11.46 -8.87
CA ALA A 28 -10.36 10.69 -8.96
C ALA A 28 -10.44 9.98 -10.32
N ASP A 29 -10.78 8.71 -10.30
CA ASP A 29 -11.07 7.97 -11.51
C ASP A 29 -12.55 8.07 -11.83
N SER A 30 -12.87 8.59 -13.01
CA SER A 30 -14.25 8.63 -13.50
C SER A 30 -14.79 7.23 -13.79
N ASN A 31 -13.92 6.25 -14.01
CA ASN A 31 -14.34 4.86 -14.14
C ASN A 31 -14.65 4.28 -12.75
N THR A 32 -15.88 3.79 -12.59
CA THR A 32 -16.35 3.13 -11.38
C THR A 32 -16.62 1.64 -11.57
N ASP A 33 -16.46 1.13 -12.80
CA ASP A 33 -16.71 -0.27 -13.14
C ASP A 33 -15.44 -0.96 -13.66
N TYR A 34 -15.08 -2.04 -12.97
CA TYR A 34 -13.87 -2.81 -13.21
C TYR A 34 -14.22 -4.30 -13.26
N PRO A 35 -14.65 -4.81 -14.42
CA PRO A 35 -15.01 -6.22 -14.56
C PRO A 35 -13.78 -7.12 -14.56
N ALA A 36 -13.98 -8.41 -14.26
CA ALA A 36 -12.95 -9.40 -14.50
C ALA A 36 -12.60 -9.46 -15.99
N LYS A 37 -11.31 -9.64 -16.30
CA LYS A 37 -10.82 -9.82 -17.67
C LYS A 37 -10.24 -11.23 -17.85
N PRO A 38 -10.55 -11.95 -18.95
CA PRO A 38 -10.15 -13.35 -19.11
C PRO A 38 -8.65 -13.61 -19.05
N ASP A 39 -7.83 -12.63 -19.41
CA ASP A 39 -6.37 -12.71 -19.55
C ASP A 39 -5.61 -11.96 -18.44
N GLN A 40 -6.31 -11.34 -17.50
CA GLN A 40 -5.71 -10.56 -16.40
C GLN A 40 -6.32 -10.95 -15.05
N ALA A 41 -5.58 -10.71 -13.99
CA ALA A 41 -6.13 -10.64 -12.64
C ALA A 41 -6.37 -9.17 -12.27
N LEU A 42 -7.48 -8.90 -11.58
CA LEU A 42 -7.76 -7.59 -11.01
C LEU A 42 -7.54 -7.63 -9.50
N VAL A 43 -6.74 -6.71 -8.97
CA VAL A 43 -6.60 -6.50 -7.53
C VAL A 43 -7.14 -5.13 -7.17
N VAL A 44 -8.15 -5.10 -6.30
CA VAL A 44 -8.72 -3.86 -5.74
C VAL A 44 -8.12 -3.63 -4.37
N ILE A 45 -7.34 -2.56 -4.22
CA ILE A 45 -6.66 -2.21 -2.98
C ILE A 45 -7.29 -0.93 -2.44
N MET A 46 -7.75 -0.95 -1.18
CA MET A 46 -8.49 0.16 -0.58
C MET A 46 -7.92 0.62 0.75
N ARG A 47 -8.12 1.91 1.06
CA ARG A 47 -7.81 2.50 2.36
C ARG A 47 -9.06 3.18 2.93
N PRO A 48 -9.96 2.44 3.59
CA PRO A 48 -11.21 3.00 4.08
C PRO A 48 -11.05 3.84 5.36
N SER A 49 -9.95 3.69 6.09
CA SER A 49 -9.73 4.41 7.35
C SER A 49 -9.27 5.85 7.12
N THR A 50 -9.83 6.79 7.88
CA THR A 50 -9.34 8.17 7.98
C THR A 50 -8.24 8.33 9.02
N PHE A 51 -7.95 7.29 9.80
CA PHE A 51 -6.86 7.32 10.75
C PHE A 51 -5.50 7.40 10.01
N GLY A 52 -4.61 8.25 10.51
CA GLY A 52 -3.35 8.57 9.85
C GLY A 52 -3.52 9.32 8.52
N ALA A 53 -4.56 10.15 8.37
CA ALA A 53 -4.85 10.87 7.12
C ALA A 53 -3.70 11.71 6.56
N ALA A 54 -2.82 12.21 7.43
CA ALA A 54 -1.61 12.95 7.04
C ALA A 54 -0.48 12.05 6.49
N ILE A 55 -0.64 10.74 6.54
CA ILE A 55 0.36 9.75 6.13
C ILE A 55 -0.08 9.13 4.81
N SER A 56 0.82 9.19 3.84
CA SER A 56 0.68 8.59 2.52
C SER A 56 0.90 7.07 2.60
N SER A 57 0.13 6.32 1.82
CA SER A 57 0.25 4.86 1.69
C SER A 57 0.57 4.51 0.23
N SER A 58 1.85 4.49 -0.11
CA SER A 58 2.31 4.17 -1.46
C SER A 58 2.27 2.66 -1.67
N VAL A 59 1.50 2.19 -2.65
CA VAL A 59 1.31 0.78 -2.96
C VAL A 59 2.03 0.44 -4.25
N PHE A 60 2.77 -0.66 -4.26
CA PHE A 60 3.62 -1.08 -5.37
C PHE A 60 3.33 -2.55 -5.74
N ASP A 61 3.48 -2.83 -7.03
CA ASP A 61 3.77 -4.17 -7.52
C ASP A 61 5.30 -4.34 -7.47
N ALA A 62 5.75 -5.16 -6.53
CA ALA A 62 7.15 -5.44 -6.23
C ALA A 62 7.55 -6.85 -6.70
N THR A 63 6.86 -7.42 -7.70
CA THR A 63 7.07 -8.79 -8.15
C THR A 63 8.42 -8.99 -8.84
N GLY A 64 8.84 -8.03 -9.67
CA GLY A 64 10.14 -8.05 -10.35
C GLY A 64 11.23 -7.35 -9.55
N ASP A 65 12.33 -7.04 -10.23
CA ASP A 65 13.46 -6.30 -9.64
C ASP A 65 13.13 -4.84 -9.34
N GLN A 66 12.19 -4.27 -10.09
CA GLN A 66 11.72 -2.90 -9.92
C GLN A 66 10.38 -2.87 -9.18
N ASN A 67 10.17 -1.80 -8.40
CA ASN A 67 8.91 -1.54 -7.71
C ASN A 67 8.06 -0.63 -8.58
N LYS A 68 7.01 -1.18 -9.20
CA LYS A 68 6.07 -0.41 -10.01
C LYS A 68 5.01 0.21 -9.12
N LEU A 69 4.93 1.54 -9.09
CA LEU A 69 3.88 2.23 -8.34
C LEU A 69 2.50 1.88 -8.91
N ILE A 70 1.60 1.47 -8.02
CA ILE A 70 0.18 1.24 -8.32
C ILE A 70 -0.61 2.52 -8.02
N ALA A 71 -0.50 3.04 -6.79
CA ALA A 71 -1.14 4.28 -6.34
C ALA A 71 -0.53 4.74 -5.02
N VAL A 72 -0.76 5.99 -4.66
CA VAL A 72 -0.51 6.51 -3.32
C VAL A 72 -1.86 6.79 -2.66
N LEU A 73 -2.35 5.86 -1.84
CA LEU A 73 -3.72 5.88 -1.34
C LEU A 73 -3.90 6.83 -0.14
N GLY A 74 -4.77 7.81 -0.32
CA GLY A 74 -5.34 8.63 0.74
C GLY A 74 -6.50 7.95 1.47
N PRO A 75 -7.04 8.59 2.53
CA PRO A 75 -8.27 8.14 3.17
C PRO A 75 -9.44 8.03 2.19
N LYS A 76 -10.25 6.98 2.31
CA LYS A 76 -11.45 6.74 1.50
C LYS A 76 -11.16 6.60 0.01
N GLU A 77 -9.95 6.17 -0.34
CA GLU A 77 -9.55 5.88 -1.72
C GLU A 77 -9.38 4.38 -1.94
N LYS A 78 -9.62 3.95 -3.19
CA LYS A 78 -9.31 2.60 -3.68
C LYS A 78 -8.78 2.66 -5.11
N VAL A 79 -7.93 1.71 -5.46
CA VAL A 79 -7.38 1.57 -6.82
C VAL A 79 -7.72 0.20 -7.38
N ALA A 80 -8.03 0.15 -8.67
CA ALA A 80 -8.18 -1.08 -9.44
C ALA A 80 -6.90 -1.33 -10.24
N TYR A 81 -6.20 -2.43 -9.96
CA TYR A 81 -4.95 -2.78 -10.61
C TYR A 81 -5.09 -4.07 -11.41
N TYR A 82 -5.17 -3.96 -12.74
CA TYR A 82 -5.02 -5.12 -13.61
C TYR A 82 -3.56 -5.51 -13.73
N CYS A 83 -3.27 -6.79 -13.55
CA CYS A 83 -1.94 -7.37 -13.71
C CYS A 83 -2.03 -8.76 -14.38
N PRO A 84 -0.92 -9.31 -14.88
CA PRO A 84 -0.92 -10.68 -15.37
C PRO A 84 -1.42 -11.68 -14.30
N PRO A 85 -1.87 -12.88 -14.64
CA PRO A 85 -2.02 -13.96 -13.65
C PRO A 85 -0.65 -14.49 -13.18
N GLY A 86 -0.61 -15.19 -12.06
CA GLY A 86 0.58 -15.84 -11.48
C GLY A 86 0.99 -15.31 -10.11
N ASP A 87 2.22 -15.65 -9.69
CA ASP A 87 2.78 -15.20 -8.42
C ASP A 87 3.13 -13.71 -8.47
N ARG A 88 2.76 -12.99 -7.42
CA ARG A 88 2.90 -11.55 -7.23
C ARG A 88 3.39 -11.23 -5.83
N LEU A 89 4.11 -10.12 -5.72
CA LEU A 89 4.43 -9.48 -4.45
C LEU A 89 3.92 -8.05 -4.47
N PHE A 90 2.96 -7.76 -3.60
CA PHE A 90 2.50 -6.40 -3.37
C PHE A 90 3.20 -5.83 -2.14
N MET A 91 3.54 -4.55 -2.19
CA MET A 91 4.21 -3.84 -1.11
C MET A 91 3.47 -2.55 -0.81
N VAL A 92 3.30 -2.22 0.46
CA VAL A 92 2.86 -0.90 0.90
C VAL A 92 4.01 -0.22 1.65
N ILE A 93 4.27 1.05 1.33
CA ILE A 93 5.26 1.90 2.02
C ILE A 93 4.55 3.09 2.68
N SER A 94 4.96 3.34 3.92
CA SER A 94 4.71 4.53 4.72
C SER A 94 5.92 4.78 5.62
N GLU A 95 5.74 4.97 6.93
CA GLU A 95 6.86 4.95 7.89
C GLU A 95 7.59 3.60 7.93
N ASN A 96 6.90 2.53 7.50
CA ASN A 96 7.42 1.17 7.30
C ASN A 96 7.09 0.65 5.90
N ALA A 97 7.68 -0.50 5.53
CA ALA A 97 7.14 -1.34 4.47
C ALA A 97 6.43 -2.56 5.06
N ASP A 98 5.41 -3.07 4.37
CA ASP A 98 4.80 -4.38 4.60
C ASP A 98 4.46 -5.01 3.26
N PHE A 99 4.31 -6.34 3.25
CA PHE A 99 4.13 -7.10 2.02
C PHE A 99 2.85 -7.93 2.06
N MET A 100 2.36 -8.25 0.86
CA MET A 100 1.34 -9.25 0.64
C MET A 100 1.75 -10.09 -0.55
N GLU A 101 1.97 -11.38 -0.32
CA GLU A 101 2.17 -12.34 -1.39
C GLU A 101 0.83 -12.69 -2.03
N ALA A 102 0.85 -13.00 -3.31
CA ALA A 102 -0.38 -13.34 -4.01
C ALA A 102 -0.11 -14.34 -5.12
N ARG A 103 -0.98 -15.34 -5.26
CA ARG A 103 -1.06 -16.19 -6.45
C ARG A 103 -2.41 -15.97 -7.11
N LEU A 104 -2.40 -15.36 -8.28
CA LEU A 104 -3.61 -14.85 -8.93
C LEU A 104 -3.96 -15.64 -10.19
N ASP A 105 -5.18 -16.15 -10.30
CA ASP A 105 -5.71 -16.65 -11.57
C ASP A 105 -6.25 -15.52 -12.46
N ALA A 106 -6.24 -15.76 -13.77
CA ALA A 106 -6.87 -14.89 -14.74
C ALA A 106 -8.41 -14.94 -14.62
N GLY A 107 -9.09 -13.86 -15.00
CA GLY A 107 -10.55 -13.78 -14.90
C GLY A 107 -11.07 -13.64 -13.46
N LYS A 108 -10.20 -13.33 -12.50
CA LYS A 108 -10.58 -13.16 -11.09
C LYS A 108 -10.26 -11.76 -10.56
N ILE A 109 -11.05 -11.35 -9.58
CA ILE A 109 -10.98 -10.10 -8.84
C ILE A 109 -10.65 -10.44 -7.38
N TYR A 110 -9.63 -9.79 -6.85
CA TYR A 110 -9.15 -9.96 -5.48
C TYR A 110 -9.24 -8.62 -4.74
N TYR A 111 -9.36 -8.68 -3.42
CA TYR A 111 -9.52 -7.50 -2.58
C TYR A 111 -8.45 -7.47 -1.50
N ALA A 112 -7.89 -6.28 -1.27
CA ALA A 112 -6.96 -6.04 -0.18
C ALA A 112 -7.25 -4.68 0.47
N ILE A 113 -6.88 -4.56 1.73
CA ILE A 113 -7.06 -3.36 2.55
C ILE A 113 -5.73 -2.91 3.13
N VAL A 114 -5.50 -1.61 3.05
CA VAL A 114 -4.43 -0.91 3.77
C VAL A 114 -4.97 -0.52 5.15
N THR A 115 -4.49 -1.20 6.20
CA THR A 115 -4.93 -0.93 7.58
C THR A 115 -3.86 -0.16 8.35
N PRO A 116 -4.18 0.99 8.94
CA PRO A 116 -3.28 1.62 9.90
C PRO A 116 -3.16 0.74 11.15
N ARG A 117 -1.94 0.59 11.63
CA ARG A 117 -1.61 0.00 12.92
C ARG A 117 -1.19 1.12 13.87
N THR A 118 -1.91 1.25 14.97
CA THR A 118 -1.47 2.05 16.11
C THR A 118 -0.43 1.25 16.91
N GLY A 119 0.69 1.89 17.22
CA GLY A 119 1.71 1.33 18.09
C GLY A 119 2.41 2.47 18.81
N MET A 120 3.03 2.17 19.95
CA MET A 120 3.55 3.16 20.91
C MET A 120 4.59 4.15 20.35
N TRP A 121 5.07 3.96 19.11
CA TRP A 121 6.19 4.73 18.55
C TRP A 121 6.08 5.11 17.06
N LYS A 122 5.21 4.50 16.24
CA LYS A 122 5.11 4.75 14.78
C LYS A 122 3.71 4.43 14.23
N ALA A 123 3.25 5.21 13.27
CA ALA A 123 2.05 4.94 12.49
C ALA A 123 2.40 4.08 11.27
N ARG A 124 2.09 2.79 11.36
CA ARG A 124 2.47 1.78 10.36
C ARG A 124 1.27 1.38 9.53
N PHE A 125 1.46 1.09 8.25
CA PHE A 125 0.42 0.42 7.48
C PHE A 125 0.76 -1.06 7.28
N SER A 126 -0.29 -1.88 7.21
CA SER A 126 -0.24 -3.25 6.70
C SER A 126 -1.06 -3.35 5.43
N LEU A 127 -0.74 -4.34 4.61
CA LEU A 127 -1.58 -4.77 3.49
C LEU A 127 -2.17 -6.14 3.83
N HIS A 128 -3.49 -6.21 4.00
CA HIS A 128 -4.20 -7.45 4.34
C HIS A 128 -5.18 -7.85 3.24
N PRO A 129 -5.23 -9.13 2.85
CA PRO A 129 -6.20 -9.61 1.89
C PRO A 129 -7.57 -9.89 2.52
N PHE A 130 -8.60 -9.89 1.68
CA PHE A 130 -9.85 -10.57 1.99
C PHE A 130 -9.78 -12.01 1.47
N LYS A 131 -10.14 -12.97 2.32
CA LYS A 131 -10.03 -14.41 2.01
C LYS A 131 -11.38 -15.10 2.11
N VAL A 132 -11.60 -16.19 1.38
CA VAL A 132 -12.87 -16.95 1.50
C VAL A 132 -13.07 -17.46 2.93
N ASN A 133 -12.02 -18.04 3.52
CA ASN A 133 -12.07 -18.70 4.83
C ASN A 133 -11.10 -18.07 5.84
N HIS A 134 -11.18 -16.76 6.05
CA HIS A 134 -10.38 -16.11 7.11
C HIS A 134 -10.92 -16.46 8.51
N ALA A 135 -10.03 -16.56 9.51
CA ALA A 135 -10.43 -16.79 10.91
C ALA A 135 -11.21 -15.58 11.46
N GLU A 136 -10.73 -14.38 11.21
CA GLU A 136 -11.42 -13.13 11.54
C GLU A 136 -12.45 -12.83 10.46
N LYS A 137 -13.73 -12.85 10.84
CA LYS A 137 -14.88 -12.71 9.91
C LYS A 137 -14.88 -11.39 9.13
N GLU A 138 -14.26 -10.35 9.66
CA GLU A 138 -14.19 -9.03 9.01
C GLU A 138 -13.32 -8.99 7.76
N PHE A 139 -12.33 -9.88 7.65
CA PHE A 139 -11.47 -10.05 6.47
C PHE A 139 -11.96 -11.17 5.56
N ARG A 140 -13.20 -11.63 5.72
CA ARG A 140 -13.79 -12.59 4.80
C ARG A 140 -14.35 -11.91 3.56
N LEU A 141 -14.27 -12.60 2.44
CA LEU A 141 -14.78 -12.15 1.15
C LEU A 141 -16.31 -11.97 1.14
N ASP A 142 -17.05 -12.71 1.96
CA ASP A 142 -18.50 -12.62 2.12
C ASP A 142 -18.95 -11.60 3.19
N SER A 143 -18.00 -10.94 3.86
CA SER A 143 -18.27 -10.05 4.97
C SER A 143 -19.09 -8.82 4.57
N ALA A 144 -19.90 -8.31 5.51
CA ALA A 144 -20.53 -7.00 5.38
C ALA A 144 -19.48 -5.86 5.37
N ASN A 145 -18.34 -6.07 6.04
CA ASN A 145 -17.26 -5.09 6.14
C ASN A 145 -16.61 -4.80 4.79
N LEU A 146 -16.34 -5.83 3.97
CA LEU A 146 -15.82 -5.64 2.62
C LEU A 146 -16.75 -4.73 1.80
N ARG A 147 -18.06 -5.03 1.79
CA ARG A 147 -19.07 -4.25 1.06
C ARG A 147 -19.13 -2.81 1.56
N GLN A 148 -19.20 -2.62 2.88
CA GLN A 148 -19.23 -1.29 3.49
C GLN A 148 -17.97 -0.47 3.16
N TRP A 149 -16.78 -1.07 3.25
CA TRP A 149 -15.52 -0.38 2.97
C TRP A 149 -15.34 -0.07 1.48
N LEU A 150 -15.78 -0.98 0.59
CA LEU A 150 -15.83 -0.72 -0.85
C LEU A 150 -16.75 0.46 -1.16
N ALA A 151 -17.96 0.49 -0.59
CA ALA A 151 -18.92 1.59 -0.78
C ALA A 151 -18.42 2.92 -0.22
N ALA A 152 -17.66 2.89 0.89
CA ALA A 152 -17.09 4.08 1.51
C ALA A 152 -15.89 4.67 0.77
N CYS A 153 -15.31 3.96 -0.20
CA CYS A 153 -14.15 4.42 -0.95
C CYS A 153 -14.51 4.79 -2.40
N HIS A 154 -13.85 5.81 -2.94
CA HIS A 154 -13.94 6.16 -4.36
C HIS A 154 -12.70 5.70 -5.13
N PHE A 155 -12.87 5.39 -6.42
CA PHE A 155 -11.76 4.96 -7.26
C PHE A 155 -10.82 6.12 -7.56
N VAL A 156 -9.53 5.82 -7.57
CA VAL A 156 -8.45 6.72 -7.94
C VAL A 156 -7.46 6.04 -8.88
N LYS A 157 -6.69 6.86 -9.57
CA LYS A 157 -5.53 6.44 -10.37
C LYS A 157 -4.32 7.33 -10.07
N PRO A 158 -3.09 6.81 -10.27
CA PRO A 158 -1.89 7.62 -10.11
C PRO A 158 -1.90 8.79 -11.10
N ASP A 159 -1.50 9.97 -10.63
CA ASP A 159 -1.26 11.15 -11.46
C ASP A 159 0.22 11.28 -11.83
N ALA A 160 0.57 12.29 -12.63
CA ALA A 160 1.96 12.52 -13.05
C ALA A 160 2.92 12.71 -11.85
N LYS A 161 2.47 13.36 -10.77
CA LYS A 161 3.30 13.62 -9.58
C LYS A 161 3.61 12.34 -8.82
N SER A 162 2.65 11.43 -8.71
CA SER A 162 2.87 10.15 -8.06
C SER A 162 3.78 9.24 -8.87
N LEU A 163 3.63 9.21 -10.19
CA LEU A 163 4.52 8.47 -11.08
C LEU A 163 5.95 9.01 -10.98
N ASP A 164 6.11 10.34 -10.98
CA ASP A 164 7.40 11.00 -10.75
C ASP A 164 7.98 10.65 -9.37
N TYR A 165 7.18 10.66 -8.30
CA TYR A 165 7.61 10.21 -6.97
C TYR A 165 8.17 8.77 -7.01
N GLY A 166 7.46 7.84 -7.66
CA GLY A 166 7.90 6.45 -7.78
C GLY A 166 9.23 6.29 -8.51
N GLN A 167 9.51 7.16 -9.48
CA GLN A 167 10.76 7.17 -10.25
C GLN A 167 11.90 7.85 -9.47
N THR A 168 11.67 9.06 -8.97
CA THR A 168 12.67 9.88 -8.27
C THR A 168 13.12 9.26 -6.95
N HIS A 169 12.25 8.49 -6.29
CA HIS A 169 12.55 7.83 -5.01
C HIS A 169 12.84 6.33 -5.16
N ALA A 170 13.04 5.82 -6.39
CA ALA A 170 13.19 4.39 -6.65
C ALA A 170 14.27 3.72 -5.79
N SER A 171 15.40 4.38 -5.56
CA SER A 171 16.48 3.86 -4.71
C SER A 171 16.09 3.76 -3.23
N ASP A 172 15.38 4.75 -2.67
CA ASP A 172 14.88 4.69 -1.29
C ASP A 172 13.80 3.61 -1.15
N ILE A 173 12.90 3.51 -2.12
CA ILE A 173 11.87 2.47 -2.20
C ILE A 173 12.52 1.08 -2.23
N GLN A 174 13.58 0.90 -3.03
CA GLN A 174 14.31 -0.36 -3.11
C GLN A 174 15.06 -0.69 -1.82
N ALA A 175 15.68 0.29 -1.18
CA ALA A 175 16.33 0.11 0.12
C ALA A 175 15.31 -0.33 1.19
N ARG A 176 14.14 0.31 1.24
CA ARG A 176 13.04 -0.09 2.14
C ARG A 176 12.54 -1.50 1.85
N ARG A 177 12.40 -1.86 0.58
CA ARG A 177 12.04 -3.23 0.18
C ARG A 177 13.06 -4.22 0.73
N ALA A 178 14.36 -3.99 0.55
CA ALA A 178 15.41 -4.87 1.05
C ALA A 178 15.36 -5.01 2.58
N ASP A 179 15.34 -3.88 3.30
CA ASP A 179 15.32 -3.85 4.77
C ASP A 179 14.14 -4.60 5.38
N TYR A 180 12.96 -4.52 4.75
CA TYR A 180 11.76 -5.18 5.25
C TYR A 180 11.56 -6.58 4.69
N SER A 181 12.17 -6.94 3.55
CA SER A 181 12.15 -8.34 3.05
C SER A 181 12.82 -9.28 4.04
N ASP A 182 13.88 -8.82 4.69
CA ASP A 182 14.57 -9.52 5.77
C ASP A 182 13.67 -9.74 7.00
N LYS A 183 12.87 -8.73 7.36
CA LYS A 183 11.89 -8.83 8.45
C LYS A 183 10.76 -9.78 8.07
N TRP A 184 10.27 -9.67 6.83
CA TRP A 184 9.26 -10.56 6.27
C TRP A 184 9.72 -12.01 6.30
N ALA A 185 10.94 -12.31 5.85
CA ALA A 185 11.48 -13.66 5.82
C ALA A 185 11.48 -14.33 7.21
N ARG A 186 11.76 -13.55 8.26
CA ARG A 186 11.79 -14.00 9.67
C ARG A 186 10.41 -14.09 10.33
N MET A 187 9.34 -13.64 9.67
CA MET A 187 7.99 -13.76 10.20
C MET A 187 7.55 -15.22 10.34
N LEU A 188 6.70 -15.49 11.33
CA LEU A 188 6.07 -16.79 11.49
C LEU A 188 5.19 -17.10 10.27
N GLU A 189 5.18 -18.35 9.83
CA GLU A 189 4.40 -18.76 8.65
C GLU A 189 2.91 -18.49 8.82
N GLN A 190 2.36 -18.61 10.03
CA GLN A 190 0.97 -18.25 10.32
C GLN A 190 0.67 -16.76 10.00
N ASP A 191 1.62 -15.86 10.27
CA ASP A 191 1.44 -14.42 10.04
C ASP A 191 1.58 -14.10 8.55
N LYS A 192 2.46 -14.83 7.84
CA LYS A 192 2.58 -14.75 6.37
C LYS A 192 1.34 -15.30 5.67
N GLN A 193 0.73 -16.37 6.20
CA GLN A 193 -0.50 -16.97 5.65
C GLN A 193 -1.67 -15.98 5.65
N TRP A 194 -1.81 -15.16 6.70
CA TRP A 194 -2.77 -14.06 6.68
C TRP A 194 -2.50 -13.13 5.50
N ARG A 195 -1.24 -12.77 5.26
CA ARG A 195 -0.85 -11.83 4.19
C ARG A 195 -0.57 -12.52 2.84
N ARG A 196 -1.23 -13.63 2.55
CA ARG A 196 -1.16 -14.32 1.26
C ARG A 196 -2.54 -14.41 0.61
N LEU A 197 -2.69 -13.85 -0.59
CA LEU A 197 -3.82 -14.15 -1.48
C LEU A 197 -3.59 -15.46 -2.20
N LEU A 198 -4.60 -16.33 -2.17
CA LEU A 198 -4.60 -17.60 -2.89
C LEU A 198 -5.60 -17.56 -4.06
N PRO A 199 -5.47 -18.44 -5.06
CA PRO A 199 -6.37 -18.47 -6.22
C PRO A 199 -7.85 -18.57 -5.85
N GLU A 200 -8.19 -19.31 -4.79
CA GLU A 200 -9.55 -19.45 -4.29
C GLU A 200 -10.13 -18.17 -3.69
N ASP A 201 -9.30 -17.18 -3.32
CA ASP A 201 -9.75 -15.92 -2.74
C ASP A 201 -10.30 -14.94 -3.79
N GLY A 202 -10.23 -15.28 -5.08
CA GLY A 202 -10.69 -14.44 -6.19
C GLY A 202 -12.12 -14.76 -6.66
N VAL A 203 -12.86 -13.73 -7.04
CA VAL A 203 -14.24 -13.84 -7.59
C VAL A 203 -14.30 -13.43 -9.05
N THR A 204 -15.29 -13.92 -9.80
CA THR A 204 -15.47 -13.60 -11.23
C THR A 204 -16.30 -12.34 -11.48
N SER A 205 -16.94 -11.80 -10.44
CA SER A 205 -17.79 -10.60 -10.51
C SER A 205 -17.48 -9.67 -9.34
N PRO A 206 -17.53 -8.33 -9.52
CA PRO A 206 -17.24 -7.41 -8.43
C PRO A 206 -18.18 -7.58 -7.24
N VAL A 207 -17.60 -7.62 -6.03
CA VAL A 207 -18.34 -7.47 -4.77
C VAL A 207 -18.89 -6.05 -4.69
N ARG A 208 -20.17 -5.92 -4.32
CA ARG A 208 -20.91 -4.65 -4.20
C ARG A 208 -21.49 -4.47 -2.82
#